data_AF-A0A1B1I160-F1
#
_entry.id   AF-A0A1B1I160-F1
#
_cell.length_a   1.000
_cell.length_b   1.000
_cell.length_c   1.000
_cell.angle_alpha   90.00
_cell.angle_beta   90.00
_cell.angle_gamma   90.00
#
_symmetry.space_group_name_H-M   'P 1'
#
loop_
_entity.id
_entity.type
_entity.pdbx_description
1 polymer ?
#
loop_
_entity_poly.entity_id
_entity_poly.type
_entity_poly.pdbx_seq_one_letter_code
_entity_poly.pdbx_strand_id
1 'polypeptide(L)'
;MKKRKKNRAERARKKRARREEKRNAKGTMTMAEKKMATVEQIRAHMEKKAYAEVINTFADMLEQGHAPEECFGDVARAYFELGDYTRAASWVTNTLSRDASNVDVRILLARICQREKRPDDALKLFENILSVHKRSLSYEQRTEIGRLAGLDARLNPARTRTEYPQLAALLGLAAPTEAAAPAAAAPAAPAVVSAVPTPAPVQATSSPAAAEQQAAAILAQEIRPVEKVETLNAFAGAAYASNDYSGAKTLLMAALRLDPGCDATLRNMALLLHEMGERDKALQVAAKMRMADFMLLRELKR
;
A
#
# COMPACT_ATOMS: atom_id res chain seq x y z
N MET A 1 -58.81 57.00 -14.78
CA MET A 1 -58.16 56.13 -13.75
C MET A 1 -57.57 54.81 -14.26
N LYS A 2 -58.05 54.22 -15.38
CA LYS A 2 -57.58 52.91 -15.90
C LYS A 2 -56.09 52.89 -16.32
N LYS A 3 -55.57 53.96 -16.92
CA LYS A 3 -54.18 54.06 -17.43
C LYS A 3 -53.11 54.04 -16.30
N ARG A 4 -53.38 54.71 -15.18
CA ARG A 4 -52.50 54.71 -13.98
C ARG A 4 -52.43 53.33 -13.30
N LYS A 5 -53.55 52.60 -13.23
CA LYS A 5 -53.57 51.21 -12.69
C LYS A 5 -52.78 50.24 -13.60
N LYS A 6 -52.91 50.37 -14.92
CA LYS A 6 -52.17 49.55 -15.91
C LYS A 6 -50.65 49.77 -15.81
N ASN A 7 -50.19 51.02 -15.69
CA ASN A 7 -48.77 51.34 -15.51
C ASN A 7 -48.19 50.84 -14.16
N ARG A 8 -48.99 50.81 -13.09
CA ARG A 8 -48.56 50.27 -11.78
C ARG A 8 -48.42 48.75 -11.83
N ALA A 9 -49.33 48.06 -12.52
CA ALA A 9 -49.27 46.61 -12.72
C ALA A 9 -48.06 46.19 -13.59
N GLU A 10 -47.77 46.93 -14.65
CA GLU A 10 -46.61 46.67 -15.52
C GLU A 10 -45.28 46.88 -14.77
N ARG A 11 -45.16 47.96 -13.98
CA ARG A 11 -43.99 48.20 -13.13
C ARG A 11 -43.80 47.10 -12.07
N ALA A 12 -44.89 46.59 -11.50
CA ALA A 12 -44.84 45.47 -10.56
C ALA A 12 -44.38 44.16 -11.25
N ARG A 13 -44.85 43.89 -12.47
CA ARG A 13 -44.41 42.74 -13.28
C ARG A 13 -42.93 42.85 -13.64
N LYS A 14 -42.46 44.00 -14.15
CA LYS A 14 -41.02 44.23 -14.44
C LYS A 14 -40.16 44.10 -13.18
N LYS A 15 -40.64 44.56 -12.01
CA LYS A 15 -39.91 44.42 -10.74
C LYS A 15 -39.87 42.97 -10.24
N ARG A 16 -40.90 42.16 -10.49
CA ARG A 16 -40.90 40.72 -10.20
C ARG A 16 -39.98 39.97 -11.15
N ALA A 17 -40.09 40.21 -12.45
CA ALA A 17 -39.20 39.61 -13.46
C ALA A 17 -37.72 39.93 -13.16
N ARG A 18 -37.39 41.18 -12.83
CA ARG A 18 -36.00 41.56 -12.48
C ARG A 18 -35.51 40.97 -11.16
N ARG A 19 -36.42 40.64 -10.23
CA ARG A 19 -36.08 39.93 -8.97
C ARG A 19 -35.88 38.44 -9.22
N GLU A 20 -36.68 37.86 -10.10
CA GLU A 20 -36.61 36.47 -10.51
C GLU A 20 -35.38 36.21 -11.39
N GLU A 21 -35.06 37.12 -12.30
CA GLU A 21 -33.83 37.15 -13.08
C GLU A 21 -32.60 37.34 -12.18
N LYS A 22 -32.64 38.20 -11.16
CA LYS A 22 -31.58 38.29 -10.13
C LYS A 22 -31.47 37.04 -9.25
N ARG A 23 -32.57 36.32 -9.04
CA ARG A 23 -32.61 35.07 -8.26
C ARG A 23 -32.11 33.89 -9.09
N ASN A 24 -32.32 33.91 -10.40
CA ASN A 24 -31.79 32.93 -11.35
C ASN A 24 -30.33 33.24 -11.74
N ALA A 25 -29.92 34.52 -11.75
CA ALA A 25 -28.53 34.95 -11.94
C ALA A 25 -27.66 34.71 -10.71
N LYS A 26 -28.24 34.75 -9.49
CA LYS A 26 -27.72 34.04 -8.32
C LYS A 26 -28.11 32.57 -8.43
N GLY A 27 -27.68 31.91 -9.51
CA GLY A 27 -27.92 30.49 -9.71
C GLY A 27 -27.53 29.76 -8.44
N THR A 28 -28.50 29.16 -7.76
CA THR A 28 -28.21 28.14 -6.76
C THR A 28 -27.52 27.02 -7.52
N MET A 29 -26.18 27.08 -7.59
CA MET A 29 -25.36 25.98 -8.09
C MET A 29 -25.92 24.70 -7.47
N THR A 30 -26.29 23.76 -8.33
CA THR A 30 -26.68 22.42 -7.89
C THR A 30 -25.53 21.83 -7.06
N MET A 31 -25.83 20.91 -6.14
CA MET A 31 -24.78 20.31 -5.30
C MET A 31 -23.68 19.65 -6.15
N ALA A 32 -24.01 19.14 -7.34
CA ALA A 32 -23.06 18.60 -8.30
C ALA A 32 -22.16 19.69 -8.91
N GLU A 33 -22.71 20.83 -9.32
CA GLU A 33 -21.92 21.96 -9.85
C GLU A 33 -21.00 22.54 -8.77
N LYS A 34 -21.47 22.63 -7.52
CA LYS A 34 -20.62 23.02 -6.39
C LYS A 34 -19.48 22.04 -6.18
N LYS A 35 -19.77 20.72 -6.19
CA LYS A 35 -18.75 19.67 -6.08
C LYS A 35 -17.66 19.82 -7.15
N MET A 36 -18.05 19.94 -8.42
CA MET A 36 -17.10 20.06 -9.53
C MET A 36 -16.26 21.34 -9.43
N ALA A 37 -16.91 22.49 -9.18
CA ALA A 37 -16.21 23.76 -9.02
C ALA A 37 -15.18 23.70 -7.89
N THR A 38 -15.48 23.01 -6.79
CA THR A 38 -14.52 22.88 -5.68
C THR A 38 -13.38 21.90 -5.99
N VAL A 39 -13.64 20.80 -6.70
CA VAL A 39 -12.56 19.92 -7.19
C VAL A 39 -11.61 20.69 -8.10
N GLU A 40 -12.15 21.51 -9.00
CA GLU A 40 -11.35 22.39 -9.87
C GLU A 40 -10.55 23.43 -9.06
N GLN A 41 -11.15 24.02 -8.02
CA GLN A 41 -10.44 24.94 -7.12
C GLN A 41 -9.29 24.25 -6.39
N ILE A 42 -9.51 23.07 -5.83
CA ILE A 42 -8.46 22.28 -5.16
C ILE A 42 -7.30 22.00 -6.13
N ARG A 43 -7.61 21.56 -7.36
CA ARG A 43 -6.59 21.32 -8.40
C ARG A 43 -5.83 22.59 -8.78
N ALA A 44 -6.53 23.72 -8.93
CA ALA A 44 -5.89 25.01 -9.19
C ALA A 44 -4.98 25.46 -8.04
N HIS A 45 -5.36 25.20 -6.79
CA HIS A 45 -4.48 25.46 -5.63
C HIS A 45 -3.27 24.52 -5.61
N MET A 46 -3.44 23.24 -6.00
CA MET A 46 -2.35 22.28 -6.15
C MET A 46 -1.33 22.72 -7.21
N GLU A 47 -1.79 23.18 -8.38
CA GLU A 47 -0.93 23.73 -9.45
C GLU A 47 -0.13 24.95 -8.97
N LYS A 48 -0.77 25.82 -8.19
CA LYS A 48 -0.13 26.99 -7.56
C LYS A 48 0.75 26.65 -6.36
N LYS A 49 0.80 25.38 -5.94
CA LYS A 49 1.47 24.91 -4.72
C LYS A 49 0.98 25.61 -3.44
N ALA A 50 -0.26 26.09 -3.46
CA ALA A 50 -0.92 26.73 -2.32
C ALA A 50 -1.51 25.66 -1.39
N TYR A 51 -0.65 24.85 -0.77
CA TYR A 51 -1.06 23.65 -0.03
C TYR A 51 -1.94 23.93 1.20
N ALA A 52 -1.73 25.07 1.87
CA ALA A 52 -2.60 25.49 2.97
C ALA A 52 -4.04 25.77 2.48
N GLU A 53 -4.18 26.42 1.32
CA GLU A 53 -5.48 26.70 0.72
C GLU A 53 -6.20 25.43 0.26
N VAL A 54 -5.46 24.41 -0.21
CA VAL A 54 -6.03 23.09 -0.52
C VAL A 54 -6.70 22.49 0.70
N ILE A 55 -6.03 22.51 1.86
CA ILE A 55 -6.55 21.95 3.10
C ILE A 55 -7.75 22.76 3.60
N ASN A 56 -7.68 24.09 3.57
CA ASN A 56 -8.78 24.96 4.00
C ASN A 56 -10.02 24.76 3.12
N THR A 57 -9.85 24.81 1.80
CA THR A 57 -10.93 24.61 0.83
C THR A 57 -11.59 23.25 1.00
N PHE A 58 -10.80 22.20 1.25
CA PHE A 58 -11.32 20.87 1.48
C PHE A 58 -12.04 20.73 2.84
N ALA A 59 -11.51 21.35 3.90
CA ALA A 59 -12.14 21.37 5.23
C ALA A 59 -13.51 22.07 5.21
N ASP A 60 -13.61 23.23 4.56
CA ASP A 60 -14.87 23.97 4.39
C ASP A 60 -15.95 23.11 3.72
N MET A 61 -15.55 22.21 2.81
CA MET A 61 -16.47 21.30 2.13
C MET A 61 -16.89 20.13 3.00
N LEU A 62 -15.97 19.58 3.79
CA LEU A 62 -16.31 18.56 4.77
C LEU A 62 -17.36 19.07 5.76
N GLU A 63 -17.24 20.32 6.21
CA GLU A 63 -18.23 20.97 7.09
C GLU A 63 -19.59 21.14 6.41
N GLN A 64 -19.60 21.38 5.10
CA GLN A 64 -20.81 21.44 4.28
C GLN A 64 -21.41 20.06 3.98
N GLY A 65 -20.86 18.98 4.55
CA GLY A 65 -21.33 17.59 4.38
C GLY A 65 -20.91 16.96 3.04
N HIS A 66 -19.90 17.54 2.38
CA HIS A 66 -19.44 17.10 1.07
C HIS A 66 -17.94 16.77 1.10
N ALA A 67 -17.61 15.49 0.91
CA ALA A 67 -16.22 15.04 0.77
C ALA A 67 -15.93 14.67 -0.69
N PRO A 68 -15.16 15.48 -1.46
CA PRO A 68 -14.70 15.07 -2.77
C PRO A 68 -13.63 13.98 -2.61
N GLU A 69 -14.04 12.72 -2.67
CA GLU A 69 -13.14 11.56 -2.50
C GLU A 69 -11.98 11.56 -3.51
N GLU A 70 -12.23 12.07 -4.71
CA GLU A 70 -11.24 12.25 -5.78
C GLU A 70 -10.07 13.18 -5.36
N CYS A 71 -10.29 14.07 -4.39
CA CYS A 71 -9.28 15.01 -3.91
C CYS A 71 -8.51 14.49 -2.68
N PHE A 72 -8.79 13.30 -2.16
CA PHE A 72 -8.10 12.79 -0.98
C PHE A 72 -6.58 12.67 -1.21
N GLY A 73 -6.17 12.30 -2.43
CA GLY A 73 -4.75 12.29 -2.83
C GLY A 73 -4.12 13.68 -2.85
N ASP A 74 -4.86 14.69 -3.32
CA ASP A 74 -4.41 16.09 -3.31
C ASP A 74 -4.22 16.61 -1.88
N VAL A 75 -5.14 16.29 -0.98
CA VAL A 75 -5.06 16.64 0.45
C VAL A 75 -3.88 15.94 1.11
N ALA A 76 -3.69 14.64 0.84
CA ALA A 76 -2.52 13.90 1.33
C ALA A 76 -1.22 14.57 0.89
N ARG A 77 -1.15 14.99 -0.38
CA ARG A 77 0.02 15.68 -0.92
C ARG A 77 0.21 17.05 -0.29
N ALA A 78 -0.85 17.81 -0.06
CA ALA A 78 -0.79 19.11 0.60
C ALA A 78 -0.22 18.99 2.02
N TYR A 79 -0.70 18.02 2.82
CA TYR A 79 -0.13 17.77 4.16
C TYR A 79 1.35 17.37 4.11
N PHE A 80 1.73 16.53 3.15
CA PHE A 80 3.13 16.14 2.97
C PHE A 80 4.03 17.35 2.70
N GLU A 81 3.61 18.24 1.78
CA GLU A 81 4.41 19.41 1.39
C GLU A 81 4.50 20.47 2.50
N LEU A 82 3.51 20.51 3.41
CA LEU A 82 3.56 21.30 4.64
C LEU A 82 4.36 20.64 5.78
N GLY A 83 4.87 19.42 5.57
CA GLY A 83 5.68 18.69 6.55
C GLY A 83 4.88 17.90 7.58
N ASP A 84 3.56 17.84 7.47
CA ASP A 84 2.71 17.04 8.36
C ASP A 84 2.56 15.61 7.84
N TYR A 85 3.59 14.81 8.09
CA TYR A 85 3.68 13.44 7.58
C TYR A 85 2.64 12.50 8.19
N THR A 86 2.22 12.74 9.43
CA THR A 86 1.22 11.92 10.12
C THR A 86 -0.17 12.10 9.51
N ARG A 87 -0.60 13.35 9.28
CA ARG A 87 -1.87 13.59 8.57
C ARG A 87 -1.78 13.17 7.11
N ALA A 88 -0.63 13.39 6.46
CA ALA A 88 -0.42 12.91 5.09
C ALA A 88 -0.63 11.38 4.98
N ALA A 89 -0.02 10.59 5.88
CA ALA A 89 -0.17 9.14 5.90
C ALA A 89 -1.61 8.68 6.17
N SER A 90 -2.35 9.41 6.99
CA SER A 90 -3.77 9.15 7.26
C SER A 90 -4.60 9.36 5.98
N TRP A 91 -4.36 10.45 5.25
CA TRP A 91 -5.05 10.74 3.99
C TRP A 91 -4.64 9.81 2.84
N VAL A 92 -3.38 9.38 2.81
CA VAL A 92 -2.91 8.28 1.94
C VAL A 92 -3.75 7.02 2.19
N THR A 93 -3.91 6.62 3.46
CA THR A 93 -4.69 5.43 3.84
C THR A 93 -6.16 5.56 3.43
N ASN A 94 -6.76 6.73 3.64
CA ASN A 94 -8.12 7.01 3.19
C ASN A 94 -8.26 6.88 1.67
N THR A 95 -7.28 7.37 0.92
CA THR A 95 -7.30 7.30 -0.55
C THR A 95 -7.15 5.85 -1.02
N LEU A 96 -6.21 5.10 -0.46
CA LEU A 96 -5.97 3.70 -0.80
C LEU A 96 -7.13 2.78 -0.39
N SER A 97 -7.92 3.17 0.61
CA SER A 97 -9.15 2.46 0.98
C SER A 97 -10.26 2.60 -0.08
N ARG A 98 -10.21 3.66 -0.90
CA ARG A 98 -11.15 3.90 -2.02
C ARG A 98 -10.61 3.39 -3.34
N ASP A 99 -9.34 3.71 -3.61
CA ASP A 99 -8.60 3.29 -4.79
C ASP A 99 -7.27 2.67 -4.37
N ALA A 100 -7.31 1.36 -4.14
CA ALA A 100 -6.12 0.59 -3.75
C ALA A 100 -5.04 0.57 -4.86
N SER A 101 -5.41 0.90 -6.10
CA SER A 101 -4.53 0.89 -7.26
C SER A 101 -3.87 2.23 -7.55
N ASN A 102 -4.17 3.27 -6.76
CA ASN A 102 -3.64 4.61 -6.95
C ASN A 102 -2.11 4.66 -6.78
N VAL A 103 -1.39 4.69 -7.90
CA VAL A 103 0.09 4.66 -7.91
C VAL A 103 0.68 5.94 -7.33
N ASP A 104 0.10 7.11 -7.60
CA ASP A 104 0.65 8.40 -7.17
C ASP A 104 0.66 8.52 -5.64
N VAL A 105 -0.41 8.08 -4.99
CA VAL A 105 -0.52 8.08 -3.53
C VAL A 105 0.38 7.01 -2.89
N ARG A 106 0.63 5.88 -3.55
CA ARG A 106 1.65 4.90 -3.10
C ARG A 106 3.06 5.46 -3.19
N ILE A 107 3.39 6.20 -4.26
CA ILE A 107 4.66 6.93 -4.37
C ILE A 107 4.78 7.97 -3.25
N LEU A 108 3.69 8.68 -2.93
CA LEU A 108 3.65 9.63 -1.82
C LEU A 108 3.91 8.94 -0.47
N LEU A 109 3.36 7.75 -0.24
CA LEU A 109 3.63 6.97 0.97
C LEU A 109 5.11 6.62 1.11
N ALA A 110 5.76 6.20 0.02
CA ALA A 110 7.19 5.92 0.03
C ALA A 110 8.01 7.18 0.38
N ARG A 111 7.61 8.35 -0.16
CA ARG A 111 8.23 9.64 0.20
C ARG A 111 8.03 10.01 1.67
N ILE A 112 6.86 9.71 2.24
CA ILE A 112 6.62 9.89 3.68
C ILE A 112 7.61 9.03 4.48
N CYS A 113 7.76 7.74 4.14
CA CYS A 113 8.73 6.87 4.80
C CYS A 113 10.16 7.41 4.72
N GLN A 114 10.58 7.97 3.58
CA GLN A 114 11.90 8.62 3.45
C GLN A 114 12.04 9.81 4.39
N ARG A 115 11.01 10.67 4.51
CA ARG A 115 11.03 11.84 5.41
C ARG A 115 11.05 11.44 6.89
N GLU A 116 10.43 10.33 7.23
CA GLU A 116 10.46 9.73 8.56
C GLU A 116 11.74 8.95 8.87
N LYS A 117 12.77 9.01 8.00
CA LYS A 117 14.04 8.27 8.14
C LYS A 117 13.86 6.75 8.12
N ARG A 118 12.87 6.26 7.37
CA ARG A 118 12.59 4.84 7.13
C ARG A 118 12.84 4.48 5.66
N PRO A 119 14.09 4.57 5.16
CA PRO A 119 14.41 4.33 3.76
C PRO A 119 14.13 2.88 3.33
N ASP A 120 14.30 1.90 4.22
CA ASP A 120 14.00 0.50 3.93
C ASP A 120 12.52 0.28 3.59
N ASP A 121 11.61 0.92 4.32
CA ASP A 121 10.18 0.84 4.05
C ASP A 121 9.82 1.53 2.72
N ALA A 122 10.50 2.63 2.39
CA ALA A 122 10.35 3.29 1.10
C ALA A 122 10.79 2.39 -0.06
N LEU A 123 11.94 1.70 0.06
CA LEU A 123 12.42 0.76 -0.96
C LEU A 123 11.44 -0.40 -1.17
N LYS A 124 10.90 -0.98 -0.09
CA LYS A 124 9.84 -2.01 -0.16
C LYS A 124 8.60 -1.52 -0.89
N LEU A 125 8.16 -0.28 -0.62
CA LEU A 125 7.02 0.32 -1.30
C LEU A 125 7.29 0.53 -2.79
N PHE A 126 8.47 1.03 -3.16
CA PHE A 126 8.85 1.20 -4.56
C PHE A 126 8.93 -0.14 -5.31
N GLU A 127 9.51 -1.17 -4.71
CA GLU A 127 9.53 -2.53 -5.27
C GLU A 127 8.10 -3.08 -5.45
N ASN A 128 7.22 -2.88 -4.46
CA ASN A 128 5.82 -3.29 -4.55
C ASN A 128 5.10 -2.58 -5.71
N ILE A 129 5.33 -1.28 -5.88
CA ILE A 129 4.75 -0.51 -6.99
C ILE A 129 5.25 -1.05 -8.34
N LEU A 130 6.56 -1.29 -8.46
CA LEU A 130 7.17 -1.77 -9.71
C LEU A 130 6.80 -3.22 -10.05
N SER A 131 6.49 -4.06 -9.05
CA SER A 131 6.06 -5.44 -9.24
C SER A 131 4.56 -5.55 -9.55
N VAL A 132 3.69 -4.96 -8.71
CA VAL A 132 2.23 -5.09 -8.81
C VAL A 132 1.65 -4.20 -9.92
N HIS A 133 2.15 -2.97 -10.04
CA HIS A 133 1.59 -1.95 -10.94
C HIS A 133 2.43 -1.77 -12.22
N LYS A 134 3.27 -2.75 -12.57
CA LYS A 134 4.20 -2.69 -13.71
C LYS A 134 3.56 -2.21 -15.01
N ARG A 135 2.37 -2.71 -15.33
CA ARG A 135 1.64 -2.42 -16.58
C ARG A 135 0.92 -1.08 -16.57
N SER A 136 0.50 -0.59 -15.40
CA SER A 136 -0.22 0.69 -15.27
C SER A 136 0.71 1.88 -15.04
N LEU A 137 1.97 1.64 -14.66
CA LEU A 137 2.98 2.66 -14.43
C LEU A 137 3.27 3.50 -15.68
N SER A 138 3.09 4.81 -15.56
CA SER A 138 3.49 5.77 -16.59
C SER A 138 5.01 5.92 -16.65
N TYR A 139 5.52 6.45 -17.75
CA TYR A 139 6.95 6.75 -17.89
C TYR A 139 7.43 7.75 -16.82
N GLU A 140 6.62 8.77 -16.53
CA GLU A 140 6.91 9.78 -15.52
C GLU A 140 6.97 9.16 -14.11
N GLN A 141 6.01 8.29 -13.77
CA GLN A 141 5.99 7.61 -12.48
C GLN A 141 7.21 6.68 -12.31
N ARG A 142 7.59 5.92 -13.34
CA ARG A 142 8.81 5.10 -13.29
C ARG A 142 10.07 5.95 -13.11
N THR A 143 10.15 7.06 -13.83
CA THR A 143 11.29 7.98 -13.72
C THR A 143 11.36 8.60 -12.33
N GLU A 144 10.24 9.02 -11.77
CA GLU A 144 10.17 9.59 -10.42
C GLU A 144 10.53 8.56 -9.34
N ILE A 145 10.05 7.32 -9.46
CA ILE A 145 10.47 6.21 -8.57
C ILE A 145 11.98 6.02 -8.64
N GLY A 146 12.56 5.97 -9.85
CA GLY A 146 14.01 5.85 -10.02
C GLY A 146 14.78 7.00 -9.38
N ARG A 147 14.30 8.24 -9.51
CA ARG A 147 14.89 9.44 -8.90
C ARG A 147 14.83 9.39 -7.37
N LEU A 148 13.67 9.01 -6.81
CA LEU A 148 13.43 8.98 -5.37
C LEU A 148 14.18 7.85 -4.67
N ALA A 149 14.13 6.65 -5.24
CA ALA A 149 14.75 5.46 -4.67
C ALA A 149 16.25 5.38 -4.94
N GLY A 150 16.73 6.08 -5.98
CA GLY A 150 18.08 5.91 -6.51
C GLY A 150 19.20 6.16 -5.52
N LEU A 151 19.04 7.12 -4.60
CA LEU A 151 20.04 7.36 -3.55
C LEU A 151 20.08 6.17 -2.58
N ASP A 152 18.96 5.85 -1.96
CA ASP A 152 18.84 4.79 -0.95
C ASP A 152 19.25 3.41 -1.50
N ALA A 153 18.82 3.10 -2.73
CA ALA A 153 19.11 1.84 -3.40
C ALA A 153 20.60 1.68 -3.77
N ARG A 154 21.32 2.78 -4.01
CA ARG A 154 22.76 2.76 -4.33
C ARG A 154 23.65 2.71 -3.10
N LEU A 155 23.12 2.99 -1.90
CA LEU A 155 23.89 2.85 -0.65
C LEU A 155 24.31 1.39 -0.42
N ASN A 156 23.47 0.43 -0.79
CA ASN A 156 23.80 -0.99 -0.73
C ASN A 156 23.33 -1.72 -2.01
N PRO A 157 24.10 -1.66 -3.10
CA PRO A 157 23.67 -2.18 -4.39
C PRO A 157 23.56 -3.71 -4.41
N ALA A 158 24.35 -4.42 -3.59
CA ALA A 158 24.25 -5.87 -3.46
C ALA A 158 22.90 -6.26 -2.83
N ARG A 159 22.54 -5.62 -1.72
CA ARG A 159 21.24 -5.81 -1.07
C ARG A 159 20.09 -5.45 -2.01
N THR A 160 20.17 -4.32 -2.72
CA THR A 160 19.13 -3.90 -3.66
C THR A 160 18.91 -4.93 -4.77
N ARG A 161 19.95 -5.54 -5.32
CA ARG A 161 19.80 -6.61 -6.32
C ARG A 161 19.05 -7.83 -5.79
N THR A 162 19.31 -8.20 -4.53
CA THR A 162 18.74 -9.40 -3.92
C THR A 162 17.32 -9.17 -3.40
N GLU A 163 17.07 -8.07 -2.68
CA GLU A 163 15.79 -7.78 -2.03
C GLU A 163 14.79 -7.04 -2.93
N TYR A 164 15.28 -6.23 -3.87
CA TYR A 164 14.46 -5.32 -4.69
C TYR A 164 14.78 -5.47 -6.19
N PRO A 165 14.50 -6.63 -6.81
CA PRO A 165 14.94 -6.94 -8.16
C PRO A 165 14.32 -6.04 -9.23
N GLN A 166 13.05 -5.62 -9.11
CA GLN A 166 12.47 -4.69 -10.10
C GLN A 166 13.09 -3.30 -9.98
N LEU A 167 13.37 -2.86 -8.75
CA LEU A 167 14.04 -1.60 -8.50
C LEU A 167 15.49 -1.62 -8.99
N ALA A 168 16.22 -2.72 -8.78
CA ALA A 168 17.57 -2.90 -9.30
C ALA A 168 17.58 -2.86 -10.84
N ALA A 169 16.61 -3.50 -11.49
CA ALA A 169 16.46 -3.45 -12.95
C ALA A 169 16.18 -2.03 -13.45
N LEU A 170 15.28 -1.29 -12.79
CA LEU A 170 14.96 0.10 -13.14
C LEU A 170 16.18 1.03 -13.04
N LEU A 171 17.01 0.84 -12.01
CA LEU A 171 18.16 1.70 -11.73
C LEU A 171 19.44 1.32 -12.48
N GLY A 172 19.39 0.27 -13.31
CA GLY A 172 20.57 -0.30 -13.97
C GLY A 172 21.58 -0.90 -12.98
N LEU A 173 21.11 -1.28 -11.79
CA LEU A 173 21.90 -1.94 -10.76
C LEU A 173 21.84 -3.46 -10.86
N ALA A 174 20.88 -4.01 -11.62
CA ALA A 174 20.83 -5.44 -11.89
C ALA A 174 22.19 -5.93 -12.40
N ALA A 175 22.59 -7.12 -11.97
CA ALA A 175 23.75 -7.77 -12.57
C ALA A 175 23.53 -7.83 -14.10
N PRO A 176 24.58 -7.75 -14.92
CA PRO A 176 24.45 -8.07 -16.33
C PRO A 176 24.05 -9.55 -16.43
N THR A 177 22.76 -9.85 -16.37
CA THR A 177 22.20 -10.91 -17.17
C THR A 177 22.53 -10.51 -18.59
N GLU A 178 23.33 -11.32 -19.26
CA GLU A 178 23.65 -11.23 -20.68
C GLU A 178 22.51 -10.56 -21.42
N ALA A 179 22.82 -9.37 -21.92
CA ALA A 179 21.94 -8.66 -22.82
C ALA A 179 21.49 -9.66 -23.89
N ALA A 180 20.19 -9.75 -24.08
CA ALA A 180 19.61 -10.30 -25.29
C ALA A 180 20.29 -9.63 -26.49
N ALA A 181 21.21 -10.35 -27.12
CA ALA A 181 21.77 -10.10 -28.44
C ALA A 181 21.34 -11.26 -29.36
N PRO A 182 21.11 -11.00 -30.65
CA PRO A 182 20.16 -11.74 -31.47
C PRO A 182 20.67 -13.12 -31.91
N ALA A 183 19.71 -13.99 -32.19
CA ALA A 183 19.88 -15.35 -32.68
C ALA A 183 20.88 -15.48 -33.86
N ALA A 184 21.81 -16.43 -33.74
CA ALA A 184 22.47 -17.05 -34.88
C ALA A 184 22.93 -18.48 -34.54
N ALA A 185 22.27 -19.44 -35.19
CA ALA A 185 22.68 -20.79 -35.61
C ALA A 185 23.61 -21.66 -34.72
N ALA A 186 23.08 -22.81 -34.33
CA ALA A 186 23.80 -24.02 -33.93
C ALA A 186 24.67 -24.59 -35.09
N PRO A 187 25.63 -25.51 -34.81
CA PRO A 187 25.26 -26.93 -34.66
C PRO A 187 26.04 -27.76 -33.60
N ALA A 188 25.31 -28.72 -33.02
CA ALA A 188 25.63 -30.12 -32.64
C ALA A 188 26.91 -30.51 -31.85
N ALA A 189 26.72 -30.83 -30.55
CA ALA A 189 26.94 -32.09 -29.77
C ALA A 189 28.17 -33.03 -30.03
N PRO A 190 28.64 -33.89 -29.08
CA PRO A 190 27.91 -34.42 -27.90
C PRO A 190 28.68 -34.57 -26.54
N ALA A 191 27.88 -34.75 -25.49
CA ALA A 191 28.06 -35.55 -24.26
C ALA A 191 29.25 -35.28 -23.30
N VAL A 192 28.95 -34.83 -22.06
CA VAL A 192 28.70 -35.72 -20.91
C VAL A 192 28.04 -34.92 -19.77
N VAL A 193 26.74 -35.14 -19.53
CA VAL A 193 26.07 -34.76 -18.29
C VAL A 193 25.63 -36.05 -17.60
N SER A 194 26.31 -36.39 -16.51
CA SER A 194 25.71 -37.25 -15.49
C SER A 194 24.66 -36.44 -14.77
N ALA A 195 23.45 -36.99 -14.77
CA ALA A 195 22.25 -36.52 -14.10
C ALA A 195 22.45 -36.56 -12.57
N VAL A 196 21.63 -35.94 -11.70
CA VAL A 196 20.17 -36.07 -11.46
C VAL A 196 19.88 -35.11 -10.26
N PRO A 197 18.66 -34.62 -9.94
CA PRO A 197 17.53 -34.18 -10.75
C PRO A 197 16.99 -32.78 -10.34
N THR A 198 16.18 -32.20 -11.22
CA THR A 198 15.08 -31.28 -10.89
C THR A 198 14.03 -31.98 -10.03
N PRO A 199 13.32 -31.29 -9.12
CA PRO A 199 11.94 -31.61 -8.84
C PRO A 199 11.03 -30.67 -9.63
N ALA A 200 10.14 -31.30 -10.40
CA ALA A 200 8.91 -30.73 -10.94
C ALA A 200 7.99 -30.27 -9.77
N PRO A 201 6.85 -29.58 -10.03
CA PRO A 201 6.01 -29.03 -8.97
C PRO A 201 5.39 -30.19 -8.19
N VAL A 202 5.88 -30.40 -6.96
CA VAL A 202 5.34 -31.40 -6.07
C VAL A 202 4.06 -30.81 -5.46
N GLN A 203 2.92 -31.41 -5.75
CA GLN A 203 1.78 -31.37 -4.85
C GLN A 203 2.27 -31.97 -3.52
N ALA A 204 2.65 -31.11 -2.58
CA ALA A 204 3.13 -31.55 -1.29
C ALA A 204 1.94 -32.06 -0.48
N THR A 205 1.91 -33.37 -0.28
CA THR A 205 1.15 -34.02 0.79
C THR A 205 1.48 -33.33 2.12
N SER A 206 0.48 -32.69 2.71
CA SER A 206 0.54 -32.05 4.02
C SER A 206 0.90 -33.09 5.08
N SER A 207 2.13 -33.04 5.58
CA SER A 207 2.53 -33.80 6.75
C SER A 207 3.42 -32.94 7.67
N PRO A 208 3.28 -33.08 8.99
CA PRO A 208 4.09 -32.34 9.96
C PRO A 208 5.59 -32.61 9.79
N ALA A 209 5.97 -33.79 9.28
CA ALA A 209 7.36 -34.16 9.00
C ALA A 209 8.02 -33.27 7.93
N ALA A 210 7.26 -32.81 6.93
CA ALA A 210 7.78 -31.90 5.91
C ALA A 210 8.07 -30.51 6.50
N ALA A 211 7.19 -30.02 7.37
CA ALA A 211 7.37 -28.75 8.07
C ALA A 211 8.56 -28.80 9.04
N GLU A 212 8.80 -29.94 9.70
CA GLU A 212 9.97 -30.14 10.57
C GLU A 212 11.29 -30.12 9.79
N GLN A 213 11.35 -30.82 8.65
CA GLN A 213 12.52 -30.80 7.77
C GLN A 213 12.80 -29.38 7.26
N GLN A 214 11.74 -28.65 6.89
CA GLN A 214 11.86 -27.28 6.43
C GLN A 214 12.33 -26.33 7.54
N ALA A 215 11.80 -26.48 8.75
CA ALA A 215 12.29 -25.73 9.91
C ALA A 215 13.77 -26.02 10.19
N ALA A 216 14.19 -27.29 10.15
CA ALA A 216 15.58 -27.69 10.35
C ALA A 216 16.51 -27.11 9.27
N ALA A 217 16.08 -27.12 8.01
CA ALA A 217 16.84 -26.53 6.90
C ALA A 217 17.07 -25.02 7.10
N ILE A 218 16.03 -24.28 7.51
CA ILE A 218 16.15 -22.83 7.78
C ILE A 218 17.04 -22.56 9.00
N LEU A 219 16.94 -23.39 10.03
CA LEU A 219 17.79 -23.27 11.22
C LEU A 219 19.27 -23.54 10.91
N ALA A 220 19.56 -24.42 9.95
CA ALA A 220 20.91 -24.76 9.53
C ALA A 220 21.58 -23.69 8.65
N GLN A 221 20.84 -22.75 8.07
CA GLN A 221 21.43 -21.69 7.24
C GLN A 221 22.33 -20.75 8.05
N GLU A 222 23.42 -20.28 7.46
CA GLU A 222 24.34 -19.30 8.06
C GLU A 222 23.84 -17.85 7.89
N ILE A 223 22.59 -17.61 8.29
CA ILE A 223 21.94 -16.29 8.27
C ILE A 223 21.68 -15.78 9.68
N ARG A 224 21.33 -14.49 9.81
CA ARG A 224 21.13 -13.88 11.14
C ARG A 224 19.91 -14.50 11.84
N PRO A 225 19.90 -14.65 13.18
CA PRO A 225 18.76 -15.24 13.90
C PRO A 225 17.42 -14.55 13.63
N VAL A 226 17.42 -13.23 13.44
CA VAL A 226 16.22 -12.45 13.10
C VAL A 226 15.67 -12.86 11.72
N GLU A 227 16.53 -13.06 10.73
CA GLU A 227 16.13 -13.49 9.37
C GLU A 227 15.59 -14.93 9.37
N LYS A 228 16.12 -15.79 10.25
CA LYS A 228 15.56 -17.14 10.46
C LYS A 228 14.13 -17.07 10.98
N VAL A 229 13.87 -16.20 11.96
CA VAL A 229 12.51 -15.99 12.52
C VAL A 229 11.56 -15.46 11.46
N GLU A 230 11.98 -14.48 10.66
CA GLU A 230 11.17 -13.92 9.56
C GLU A 230 10.85 -14.99 8.50
N THR A 231 11.84 -15.78 8.11
CA THR A 231 11.68 -16.85 7.12
C THR A 231 10.74 -17.95 7.63
N LEU A 232 10.89 -18.38 8.88
CA LEU A 232 9.99 -19.34 9.53
C LEU A 232 8.55 -18.82 9.61
N ASN A 233 8.35 -17.54 9.93
CA ASN A 233 7.03 -16.90 9.91
C ASN A 233 6.43 -16.85 8.49
N ALA A 234 7.22 -16.54 7.48
CA ALA A 234 6.76 -16.50 6.09
C ALA A 234 6.27 -17.88 5.62
N PHE A 235 7.04 -18.93 5.90
CA PHE A 235 6.64 -20.30 5.58
C PHE A 235 5.45 -20.77 6.41
N ALA A 236 5.34 -20.37 7.68
CA ALA A 236 4.15 -20.64 8.47
C ALA A 236 2.90 -19.98 7.87
N GLY A 237 3.01 -18.75 7.35
CA GLY A 237 1.92 -18.08 6.64
C GLY A 237 1.49 -18.83 5.37
N ALA A 238 2.45 -19.36 4.60
CA ALA A 238 2.16 -20.18 3.43
C ALA A 238 1.46 -21.51 3.80
N ALA A 239 1.90 -22.17 4.87
CA ALA A 239 1.27 -23.38 5.40
C ALA A 239 -0.15 -23.10 5.89
N TYR A 240 -0.35 -21.99 6.61
CA TYR A 240 -1.66 -21.53 7.06
C TYR A 240 -2.62 -21.27 5.89
N ALA A 241 -2.17 -20.57 4.85
CA ALA A 241 -2.96 -20.30 3.66
C ALA A 241 -3.35 -21.58 2.90
N SER A 242 -2.56 -22.65 3.05
CA SER A 242 -2.82 -23.98 2.48
C SER A 242 -3.67 -24.87 3.40
N ASN A 243 -4.20 -24.34 4.50
CA ASN A 243 -4.89 -25.06 5.57
C ASN A 243 -4.05 -26.16 6.25
N ASP A 244 -2.73 -26.12 6.11
CA ASP A 244 -1.82 -26.97 6.89
C ASP A 244 -1.53 -26.31 8.24
N TYR A 245 -2.51 -26.37 9.12
CA TYR A 245 -2.40 -25.83 10.47
C TYR A 245 -1.34 -26.56 11.31
N SER A 246 -1.12 -27.84 11.05
CA SER A 246 -0.11 -28.64 11.74
C SER A 246 1.30 -28.18 11.38
N GLY A 247 1.59 -27.99 10.09
CA GLY A 247 2.87 -27.49 9.60
C GLY A 247 3.11 -26.04 9.99
N ALA A 248 2.08 -25.19 9.90
CA ALA A 248 2.16 -23.80 10.36
C ALA A 248 2.53 -23.72 11.85
N LYS A 249 1.94 -24.60 12.69
CA LYS A 249 2.25 -24.66 14.13
C LYS A 249 3.70 -25.03 14.38
N THR A 250 4.22 -26.05 13.68
CA THR A 250 5.61 -26.48 13.78
C THR A 250 6.60 -25.35 13.43
N LEU A 251 6.33 -24.63 12.33
CA LEU A 251 7.19 -23.54 11.87
C LEU A 251 7.16 -22.34 12.84
N LEU A 252 5.98 -21.96 13.35
CA LEU A 252 5.87 -20.89 14.35
C LEU A 252 6.50 -21.28 15.70
N MET A 253 6.41 -22.55 16.11
CA MET A 253 7.12 -23.03 17.30
C MET A 253 8.64 -22.94 17.14
N ALA A 254 9.17 -23.27 15.96
CA ALA A 254 10.59 -23.10 15.67
C ALA A 254 11.01 -21.62 15.72
N ALA A 255 10.17 -20.71 15.19
CA ALA A 255 10.40 -19.27 15.26
C ALA A 255 10.43 -18.76 16.71
N LEU A 256 9.47 -19.19 17.55
CA LEU A 256 9.41 -18.80 18.97
C LEU A 256 10.56 -19.38 19.81
N ARG A 257 11.22 -20.46 19.38
CA ARG A 257 12.43 -20.95 20.05
C ARG A 257 13.63 -20.02 19.83
N LEU A 258 13.68 -19.33 18.69
CA LEU A 258 14.74 -18.37 18.37
C LEU A 258 14.47 -17.00 19.02
N ASP A 259 13.23 -16.52 18.94
CA ASP A 259 12.80 -15.29 19.60
C ASP A 259 11.43 -15.49 20.28
N PRO A 260 11.42 -15.83 21.58
CA PRO A 260 10.18 -16.02 22.34
C PRO A 260 9.33 -14.74 22.48
N GLY A 261 9.93 -13.56 22.30
CA GLY A 261 9.27 -12.28 22.47
C GLY A 261 8.76 -11.66 21.17
N CYS A 262 8.84 -12.36 20.03
CA CYS A 262 8.44 -11.79 18.75
C CYS A 262 6.91 -11.63 18.67
N ASP A 263 6.42 -10.40 18.81
CA ASP A 263 4.98 -10.08 18.83
C ASP A 263 4.26 -10.53 17.55
N ALA A 264 4.92 -10.42 16.38
CA ALA A 264 4.35 -10.90 15.11
C ALA A 264 4.15 -12.43 15.11
N THR A 265 5.13 -13.19 15.62
CA THR A 265 5.06 -14.66 15.71
C THR A 265 4.01 -15.10 16.72
N LEU A 266 3.94 -14.42 17.87
CA LEU A 266 2.93 -14.68 18.91
C LEU A 266 1.52 -14.38 18.41
N ARG A 267 1.32 -13.29 17.68
CA ARG A 267 0.04 -12.96 17.04
C ARG A 267 -0.39 -14.05 16.05
N ASN A 268 0.52 -14.47 15.17
CA ASN A 268 0.25 -15.52 14.19
C ASN A 268 -0.07 -16.86 14.86
N MET A 269 0.66 -17.21 15.93
CA MET A 269 0.41 -18.42 16.72
C MET A 269 -0.94 -18.36 17.44
N ALA A 270 -1.33 -17.21 17.99
CA ALA A 270 -2.61 -17.05 18.66
C ALA A 270 -3.78 -17.21 17.68
N LEU A 271 -3.69 -16.61 16.48
CA LEU A 271 -4.70 -16.78 15.42
C LEU A 271 -4.79 -18.23 14.95
N LEU A 272 -3.64 -18.88 14.70
CA LEU A 272 -3.60 -20.29 14.32
C LEU A 272 -4.27 -21.19 15.37
N LEU A 273 -3.94 -21.00 16.65
CA LEU A 273 -4.55 -21.77 17.74
C LEU A 273 -6.05 -21.54 17.86
N HIS A 274 -6.53 -20.33 17.55
CA HIS A 274 -7.96 -20.04 17.51
C HIS A 274 -8.68 -20.82 16.40
N GLU A 275 -8.12 -20.85 15.18
CA GLU A 275 -8.66 -21.65 14.06
C GLU A 275 -8.60 -23.16 14.34
N MET A 276 -7.60 -23.61 15.10
CA MET A 276 -7.51 -25.01 15.56
C MET A 276 -8.48 -25.34 16.71
N GLY A 277 -9.27 -24.37 17.20
CA GLY A 277 -10.21 -24.55 18.32
C GLY A 277 -9.56 -24.52 19.71
N GLU A 278 -8.25 -24.27 19.80
CA GLU A 278 -7.48 -24.20 21.04
C GLU A 278 -7.55 -22.80 21.70
N ARG A 279 -8.78 -22.31 21.96
CA ARG A 279 -9.07 -20.92 22.41
C ARG A 279 -8.31 -20.48 23.66
N ASP A 280 -8.24 -21.32 24.70
CA ASP A 280 -7.54 -20.97 25.94
C ASP A 280 -6.04 -20.76 25.72
N LYS A 281 -5.43 -21.59 24.87
CA LYS A 281 -4.02 -21.48 24.52
C LYS A 281 -3.76 -20.27 23.63
N ALA A 282 -4.68 -19.94 22.73
CA ALA A 282 -4.59 -18.72 21.92
C ALA A 282 -4.52 -17.46 22.80
N LEU A 283 -5.38 -17.37 23.83
CA LEU A 283 -5.34 -16.26 24.79
C LEU A 283 -4.04 -16.23 25.62
N GLN A 284 -3.54 -17.39 26.05
CA GLN A 284 -2.26 -17.48 26.76
C GLN A 284 -1.06 -17.04 25.90
N VAL A 285 -1.08 -17.37 24.61
CA VAL A 285 -0.04 -16.93 23.66
C VAL A 285 -0.15 -15.43 23.40
N ALA A 286 -1.34 -14.90 23.18
CA ALA A 286 -1.56 -13.46 23.01
C ALA A 286 -1.13 -12.65 24.25
N ALA A 287 -1.31 -13.20 25.46
CA ALA A 287 -0.89 -12.56 26.71
C ALA A 287 0.64 -12.45 26.87
N LYS A 288 1.43 -13.23 26.12
CA LYS A 288 2.91 -13.16 26.14
C LYS A 288 3.48 -12.05 25.25
N MET A 289 2.65 -11.39 24.45
CA MET A 289 3.07 -10.29 23.58
C MET A 289 3.53 -9.09 24.41
N ARG A 290 4.57 -8.39 23.95
CA ARG A 290 5.09 -7.17 24.58
C ARG A 290 4.09 -6.03 24.45
N MET A 291 3.43 -5.92 23.31
CA MET A 291 2.35 -4.97 23.08
C MET A 291 0.99 -5.67 23.04
N ALA A 292 0.03 -5.13 23.78
CA ALA A 292 -1.35 -5.62 23.75
C ALA A 292 -2.01 -5.30 22.40
N ASP A 293 -2.59 -6.32 21.77
CA ASP A 293 -3.32 -6.20 20.52
C ASP A 293 -4.82 -6.38 20.76
N PHE A 294 -5.53 -5.27 20.96
CA PHE A 294 -6.97 -5.31 21.28
C PHE A 294 -7.83 -5.87 20.15
N MET A 295 -7.36 -5.81 18.89
CA MET A 295 -8.08 -6.41 17.77
C MET A 295 -7.96 -7.93 17.80
N LEU A 296 -6.75 -8.45 18.04
CA LEU A 296 -6.52 -9.87 18.27
C LEU A 296 -7.34 -10.37 19.46
N LEU A 297 -7.25 -9.72 20.62
CA LEU A 297 -7.96 -10.13 21.83
C LEU A 297 -9.49 -10.10 21.67
N ARG A 298 -10.01 -9.19 20.84
CA ARG A 298 -11.44 -9.16 20.50
C ARG A 298 -11.83 -10.34 19.62
N GLU A 299 -10.99 -10.71 18.66
CA GLU A 299 -11.27 -11.85 17.78
C GLU A 299 -11.24 -13.17 18.55
N LEU A 300 -10.24 -13.37 19.42
CA LEU A 300 -10.09 -14.58 20.23
C LEU A 300 -11.25 -14.84 21.21
N LYS A 301 -12.08 -13.82 21.50
CA LYS A 301 -13.22 -13.90 22.41
C LYS A 301 -14.55 -14.23 21.72
N ARG A 302 -14.58 -14.26 20.39
CA ARG A 302 -15.73 -14.74 19.60
C ARG A 302 -15.74 -16.27 19.61
#